data_AF-A0A0Q9ESZ6-F1
#
_entry.id   AF-A0A0Q9ESZ6-F1
#
_cell.length_a   1.000
_cell.length_b   1.000
_cell.length_c   1.000
_cell.angle_alpha   90.00
_cell.angle_beta   90.00
_cell.angle_gamma   90.00
#
_symmetry.space_group_name_H-M   'P 1'
#
loop_
_entity.id
_entity.type
_entity.pdbx_description
1 polymer ?
#
loop_
_entity_poly.entity_id
_entity_poly.type
_entity_poly.pdbx_seq_one_letter_code
_entity_poly.pdbx_strand_id
1 'polypeptide(L)'
;MTTPQLWQPRHTDGHRALAELVLRLRDQLGLEFAQIADELNSSGQLSPRGKLFYPELVYSIHRKWTARLMRDRRSVRVCLKEVFVISAG
;
A
#
# COMPACT_ATOMS: atom_id res chain seq x y z
N MET A 1 -16.93 -3.89 -30.02
CA MET A 1 -15.82 -2.91 -29.94
C MET A 1 -15.48 -2.72 -28.48
N THR A 2 -14.35 -3.27 -28.02
CA THR A 2 -13.93 -3.20 -26.62
C THR A 2 -13.11 -1.94 -26.44
N THR A 3 -13.66 -0.93 -25.78
CA THR A 3 -12.97 0.33 -25.52
C THR A 3 -11.71 0.06 -24.70
N PRO A 4 -10.50 0.43 -25.15
CA PRO A 4 -9.31 0.30 -24.32
C PRO A 4 -9.48 1.22 -23.11
N GLN A 5 -9.35 0.66 -21.90
CA GLN A 5 -9.34 1.45 -20.67
C GLN A 5 -8.17 2.43 -20.73
N LEU A 6 -8.47 3.67 -21.15
CA LEU A 6 -7.59 4.82 -21.03
C LEU A 6 -7.11 4.89 -19.59
N TRP A 7 -5.78 4.97 -19.43
CA TRP A 7 -5.06 5.10 -18.16
C TRP A 7 -5.88 5.85 -17.11
N GLN A 8 -6.50 5.12 -16.20
CA GLN A 8 -7.02 5.73 -14.99
C GLN A 8 -5.79 6.12 -14.15
N PRO A 9 -5.62 7.39 -13.75
CA PRO A 9 -4.63 7.73 -12.73
C PRO A 9 -4.91 6.80 -11.56
N ARG A 10 -3.91 5.97 -11.25
CA ARG A 10 -4.16 4.81 -10.40
C ARG A 10 -4.67 5.37 -9.07
N HIS A 11 -5.91 5.03 -8.71
CA HIS A 11 -6.44 5.16 -7.35
C HIS A 11 -5.48 4.59 -6.26
N THR A 12 -4.40 3.91 -6.66
CA THR A 12 -3.34 3.38 -5.81
C THR A 12 -2.50 4.42 -5.10
N ASP A 13 -2.30 5.63 -5.64
CA ASP A 13 -1.31 6.56 -5.04
C ASP A 13 -1.85 7.22 -3.77
N GLY A 14 -3.12 7.64 -3.79
CA GLY A 14 -3.82 8.09 -2.58
C GLY A 14 -3.98 6.99 -1.53
N HIS A 15 -4.26 5.74 -1.95
CA HIS A 15 -4.33 4.60 -1.03
C HIS A 15 -2.97 4.24 -0.42
N ARG A 16 -1.89 4.39 -1.18
CA ARG A 16 -0.52 4.19 -0.68
C ARG A 16 -0.17 5.24 0.36
N ALA A 17 -0.37 6.52 0.05
CA ALA A 17 -0.07 7.62 0.97
C ALA A 17 -0.83 7.48 2.30
N LEU A 18 -2.12 7.13 2.24
CA LEU A 18 -2.93 6.84 3.41
C LEU A 18 -2.38 5.65 4.22
N ALA A 19 -2.03 4.55 3.56
CA ALA A 19 -1.51 3.37 4.24
C ALA A 19 -0.14 3.62 4.90
N GLU A 20 0.73 4.40 4.26
CA GLU A 20 2.01 4.83 4.81
C GLU A 20 1.83 5.75 6.03
N LEU A 21 0.86 6.66 5.98
CA LEU A 21 0.49 7.50 7.12
C LEU A 21 0.00 6.65 8.30
N VAL A 22 -0.91 5.71 8.05
CA VAL A 22 -1.42 4.79 9.10
C VAL A 22 -0.29 3.98 9.73
N LEU A 23 0.66 3.47 8.94
CA LEU A 23 1.83 2.77 9.46
C LEU A 23 2.71 3.68 10.29
N ARG A 24 2.95 4.91 9.85
CA ARG A 24 3.74 5.89 10.59
C ARG A 24 3.13 6.18 11.96
N LEU A 25 1.83 6.46 11.99
CA LEU A 25 1.08 6.75 13.21
C LEU A 25 1.08 5.56 14.18
N ARG A 26 0.94 4.32 13.66
CA ARG A 26 0.95 3.13 14.50
C ARG A 26 2.35 2.73 14.97
N ASP A 27 3.28 2.58 14.04
CA ASP A 27 4.57 1.92 14.28
C ASP A 27 5.65 2.89 14.79
N GLN A 28 5.58 4.19 14.45
CA GLN A 28 6.54 5.20 14.93
C GLN A 28 6.02 6.02 16.10
N LEU A 29 4.74 6.41 16.07
CA LEU A 29 4.13 7.25 17.10
C LEU A 29 3.38 6.44 18.17
N GLY A 30 3.19 5.13 17.97
CA GLY A 30 2.57 4.25 18.96
C GLY A 30 1.09 4.50 19.18
N LEU A 31 0.40 5.21 18.27
CA LEU A 31 -1.01 5.56 18.43
C LEU A 31 -1.91 4.33 18.33
N GLU A 32 -2.96 4.30 19.14
CA GLU A 32 -4.01 3.29 19.06
C GLU A 32 -4.90 3.50 17.83
N PHE A 33 -5.48 2.43 17.28
CA PHE A 33 -6.27 2.52 16.05
C PHE A 33 -7.46 3.48 16.14
N ALA A 34 -8.03 3.64 17.33
CA ALA A 34 -9.06 4.64 17.59
C ALA A 34 -8.52 6.07 17.48
N GLN A 35 -7.38 6.36 18.09
CA GLN A 35 -6.73 7.67 18.01
C GLN A 35 -6.33 8.01 16.57
N ILE A 36 -5.86 7.02 15.80
CA ILE A 36 -5.55 7.19 14.39
C ILE A 36 -6.81 7.51 13.58
N ALA A 37 -7.93 6.82 13.85
CA ALA A 37 -9.19 7.12 13.18
C ALA A 37 -9.65 8.56 13.47
N ASP A 38 -9.55 8.99 14.72
CA ASP A 38 -9.90 10.36 15.13
C ASP A 38 -9.00 11.41 14.47
N GLU A 39 -7.68 11.17 14.38
CA GLU A 39 -6.71 12.05 13.72
C GLU A 39 -6.97 12.18 12.20
N LEU A 40 -7.30 11.06 11.54
CA LEU A 40 -7.63 11.06 10.12
C LEU A 40 -8.96 11.81 9.86
N ASN A 41 -9.94 11.66 10.76
CA ASN A 41 -11.21 12.36 10.66
C ASN A 41 -11.06 13.86 10.97
N SER A 42 -10.27 14.23 11.98
CA SER A 42 -10.06 15.62 12.38
C SER A 42 -9.27 16.42 11.34
N SER A 43 -8.37 15.77 10.61
CA SER A 43 -7.65 16.34 9.47
C SER A 43 -8.50 16.45 8.19
N GLY A 44 -9.77 16.03 8.23
CA GLY A 44 -10.70 16.10 7.11
C GLY A 44 -10.46 15.05 6.02
N GLN A 45 -9.67 14.01 6.29
CA GLN A 45 -9.49 12.91 5.35
C GLN A 45 -10.71 11.99 5.33
N LEU A 46 -11.10 11.60 4.12
CA LEU A 46 -12.13 10.58 3.90
C LEU A 46 -11.49 9.24 3.57
N SER A 47 -12.14 8.16 3.98
CA SER A 47 -11.77 6.82 3.56
C SER A 47 -11.84 6.68 2.04
N PRO A 48 -11.21 5.64 1.46
CA PRO A 48 -11.33 5.29 0.04
C PRO A 48 -12.77 5.23 -0.52
N ARG A 49 -13.77 5.06 0.35
CA ARG A 49 -15.20 4.99 -0.01
C ARG A 49 -15.97 6.27 0.31
N GLY A 50 -15.28 7.36 0.66
CA GLY A 50 -15.89 8.65 1.01
C GLY A 50 -16.55 8.71 2.40
N LYS A 51 -16.26 7.74 3.28
CA LYS A 51 -16.80 7.69 4.66
C LYS A 51 -15.75 8.08 5.69
N LEU A 52 -16.20 8.44 6.90
CA LEU A 52 -15.31 8.61 8.05
C LEU A 52 -14.54 7.33 8.38
N PHE A 53 -13.35 7.49 8.94
CA PHE A 53 -12.53 6.41 9.48
C PHE A 53 -13.11 5.92 10.81
N TYR A 54 -13.01 4.61 11.01
CA TYR A 54 -13.31 3.93 12.26
C TYR A 54 -12.18 2.93 12.57
N PRO A 55 -11.99 2.53 13.84
CA PRO A 55 -10.79 1.79 14.27
C PRO A 55 -10.54 0.50 13.46
N GLU A 56 -11.58 -0.27 13.17
CA GLU A 56 -11.48 -1.54 12.43
C GLU A 56 -11.06 -1.33 10.97
N LEU A 57 -11.44 -0.19 10.37
CA LEU A 57 -10.98 0.18 9.04
C LEU A 57 -9.49 0.48 9.05
N VAL A 58 -9.04 1.27 10.03
CA VAL A 58 -7.62 1.62 10.20
C VAL A 58 -6.79 0.36 10.42
N TYR A 59 -7.24 -0.54 11.30
CA TYR A 59 -6.61 -1.84 11.52
C TYR A 59 -6.52 -2.65 10.22
N SER A 60 -7.59 -2.70 9.43
CA SER A 60 -7.63 -3.43 8.18
C SER A 60 -6.64 -2.87 7.15
N ILE A 61 -6.48 -1.54 7.09
CA ILE A 61 -5.50 -0.87 6.22
C ILE A 61 -4.09 -1.24 6.67
N HIS A 62 -3.78 -1.06 7.96
CA HIS A 62 -2.48 -1.40 8.55
C HIS A 62 -2.12 -2.87 8.26
N ARG A 63 -2.98 -3.81 8.63
CA ARG A 63 -2.75 -5.25 8.45
C ARG A 63 -2.48 -5.62 6.99
N LYS A 64 -3.27 -5.09 6.05
CA LYS A 64 -3.11 -5.39 4.62
C LYS A 64 -1.80 -4.83 4.08
N TRP A 65 -1.41 -3.63 4.49
CA TRP A 65 -0.19 -2.99 3.99
C TRP A 65 1.07 -3.60 4.60
N THR A 66 1.06 -3.93 5.89
CA THR A 66 2.14 -4.68 6.54
C THR A 66 2.37 -6.02 5.86
N ALA A 67 1.29 -6.78 5.57
CA ALA A 67 1.41 -8.04 4.84
C ALA A 67 1.98 -7.85 3.42
N ARG A 68 1.62 -6.75 2.74
CA ARG A 68 2.18 -6.41 1.43
C ARG A 68 3.67 -6.10 1.51
N LEU A 69 4.09 -5.26 2.45
CA LEU A 69 5.50 -4.92 2.67
C LEU A 69 6.34 -6.16 3.01
N MET A 70 5.80 -7.08 3.82
CA MET A 70 6.47 -8.34 4.13
C MET A 70 6.62 -9.25 2.89
N ARG A 71 5.63 -9.28 2.00
CA ARG A 71 5.71 -10.02 0.73
C ARG A 71 6.73 -9.39 -0.22
N ASP A 72 6.74 -8.07 -0.34
CA ASP A 72 7.69 -7.34 -1.19
C ASP A 72 9.13 -7.57 -0.67
N ARG A 73 9.35 -7.52 0.65
CA ARG A 73 10.63 -7.89 1.28
C ARG A 73 11.05 -9.34 1.02
N ARG A 74 10.08 -10.25 0.88
CA ARG A 74 10.32 -11.67 0.63
C ARG A 74 10.50 -12.00 -0.85
N SER A 75 10.18 -11.09 -1.77
CA SER A 75 10.35 -11.33 -3.20
C SER A 75 11.83 -11.58 -3.52
N VAL A 76 12.13 -12.81 -3.90
CA VAL A 76 13.46 -13.25 -4.31
C VAL A 76 13.86 -12.43 -5.53
N ARG A 77 14.95 -11.66 -5.43
CA ARG A 77 15.55 -11.00 -6.58
C ARG A 77 15.95 -12.06 -7.59
N VAL A 78 15.19 -12.19 -8.67
CA VAL A 78 15.55 -13.05 -9.80
C VAL A 78 16.53 -12.24 -10.65
N CYS A 79 17.83 -12.53 -10.55
CA CYS A 79 18.83 -11.95 -11.44
C CYS A 79 18.89 -12.76 -12.72
N LEU A 80 18.76 -12.11 -13.87
CA LEU A 80 19.08 -12.71 -15.16
C LEU A 80 20.59 -13.01 -15.16
N LYS A 81 20.96 -14.29 -15.21
CA LYS A 81 22.34 -14.68 -15.53
C LYS A 81 22.49 -14.63 -17.04
N GLU A 82 23.45 -13.85 -17.53
CA GLU A 82 23.87 -13.91 -18.92
C GLU A 82 24.41 -15.31 -19.23
N VAL A 83 23.83 -15.94 -20.25
CA VAL A 83 24.27 -17.25 -20.75
C VAL A 83 25.12 -16.98 -21.99
N PHE A 84 26.42 -17.20 -21.89
CA PHE A 84 27.31 -17.16 -23.06
C PHE A 84 27.22 -18.49 -23.80
N VAL A 85 26.75 -18.44 -25.05
CA VAL A 85 26.76 -19.59 -25.96
C VAL A 85 28.14 -19.69 -26.58
N ILE A 86 28.90 -20.73 -26.21
CA ILE A 86 30.20 -21.03 -26.84
C ILE A 86 29.90 -21.84 -28.11
N SER A 87 29.93 -21.22 -29.27
CA SER A 87 29.98 -21.94 -30.55
C SER A 87 31.39 -22.50 -30.74
N ALA A 88 31.53 -23.81 -30.62
CA ALA A 88 32.71 -24.53 -31.10
C ALA A 88 32.64 -24.62 -32.63
N GLY A 89 33.64 -24.05 -33.30
CA GLY A 89 33.88 -24.22 -34.73
C GLY A 89 34.71 -25.46 -35.04
#